data_AF-A0A4Q7LE73-F1
#
_entry.id   AF-A0A4Q7LE73-F1
#
_cell.length_a   1.000
_cell.length_b   1.000
_cell.length_c   1.000
_cell.angle_alpha   90.00
_cell.angle_beta   90.00
_cell.angle_gamma   90.00
#
_symmetry.space_group_name_H-M   'P 1'
#
loop_
_entity.id
_entity.type
_entity.pdbx_description
1 polymer ?
#
loop_
_entity_poly.entity_id
_entity_poly.type
_entity_poly.pdbx_seq_one_letter_code
_entity_poly.pdbx_strand_id
1 'polypeptide(L)'
;MENVSLDLRGGHPPSRLLLAMQRELPALSPKLGHVARFCIEHAATLHHHRIQDVARASGTIPASVVRLAKRFGLSGFQELKYALVERAEREKPDLVEPADDGLHPDSACALEDIEASALGLGSLKGLVARPEFRLAVQALRGARRIHVIAAGPTDETIATHLRGGLQVVRPDPGSPAQPGDWLVQVAVWQDLTPETRPREPQSYGPRVLSLARGRMNRFTGGGPDGIVMRLGTDSRRLLNALALSEALTHALHPDRRAHD
;
A
#
# COMPACT_ATOMS: atom_id res chain seq x y z
N MET A 1 0.30 -48.17 3.72
CA MET A 1 -0.80 -48.01 2.73
C MET A 1 -2.09 -47.93 3.51
N GLU A 2 -2.47 -46.73 3.93
CA GLU A 2 -3.77 -46.49 4.56
C GLU A 2 -4.50 -45.46 3.71
N ASN A 3 -5.57 -45.94 3.06
CA ASN A 3 -6.46 -45.16 2.23
C ASN A 3 -7.27 -44.24 3.14
N VAL A 4 -6.97 -42.94 3.11
CA VAL A 4 -7.87 -41.93 3.68
C VAL A 4 -8.98 -41.69 2.68
N SER A 5 -10.09 -42.38 2.87
CA SER A 5 -11.38 -42.06 2.28
C SER A 5 -11.77 -40.64 2.72
N LEU A 6 -11.64 -39.66 1.83
CA LEU A 6 -12.26 -38.34 2.02
C LEU A 6 -13.76 -38.50 1.81
N ASP A 7 -14.48 -38.52 2.92
CA ASP A 7 -15.92 -38.34 2.95
C ASP A 7 -16.27 -36.92 2.44
N LEU A 8 -16.89 -36.85 1.25
CA LEU A 8 -17.30 -35.62 0.57
C LEU A 8 -18.78 -35.28 0.84
N ARG A 9 -19.30 -35.61 2.03
CA ARG A 9 -20.67 -35.28 2.45
C ARG A 9 -20.67 -34.55 3.79
N GLY A 10 -20.20 -33.31 3.79
CA GLY A 10 -20.30 -32.40 4.92
C GLY A 10 -19.62 -31.08 4.60
N GLY A 11 -20.29 -29.96 4.87
CA GLY A 11 -19.84 -28.60 4.52
C GLY A 11 -18.36 -28.39 4.83
N HIS A 12 -17.63 -27.87 3.84
CA HIS A 12 -16.21 -27.60 4.01
C HIS A 12 -16.00 -26.50 5.06
N PRO A 13 -15.12 -26.68 6.05
CA PRO A 13 -14.76 -25.59 6.93
C PRO A 13 -14.21 -24.42 6.09
N PRO A 14 -14.56 -23.16 6.40
CA PRO A 14 -14.39 -21.99 5.53
C PRO A 14 -12.95 -21.75 5.05
N SER A 15 -11.95 -22.16 5.84
CA SER A 15 -10.52 -22.11 5.48
C SER A 15 -10.12 -22.98 4.29
N ARG A 16 -10.89 -24.04 3.99
CA ARG A 16 -10.63 -24.93 2.85
C ARG A 16 -11.27 -24.45 1.55
N LEU A 17 -12.26 -23.57 1.60
CA LEU A 17 -13.03 -23.17 0.42
C LEU A 17 -12.22 -22.29 -0.55
N LEU A 18 -11.59 -21.22 -0.08
CA LEU A 18 -10.81 -20.33 -0.94
C LEU A 18 -9.63 -21.06 -1.60
N LEU A 19 -8.92 -21.88 -0.82
CA LEU A 19 -7.82 -22.71 -1.31
C LEU A 19 -8.31 -23.76 -2.31
N ALA A 20 -9.46 -24.40 -2.05
CA ALA A 20 -10.08 -25.32 -3.00
C ALA A 20 -10.49 -24.61 -4.29
N MET A 21 -11.06 -23.41 -4.22
CA MET A 21 -11.42 -22.60 -5.38
C MET A 21 -10.20 -22.22 -6.22
N GLN A 22 -9.10 -21.79 -5.58
CA GLN A 22 -7.84 -21.50 -6.26
C GLN A 22 -7.25 -22.74 -6.94
N ARG A 23 -7.24 -23.88 -6.24
CA ARG A 23 -6.71 -25.14 -6.76
C ARG A 23 -7.53 -25.69 -7.92
N GLU A 24 -8.86 -25.57 -7.87
CA GLU A 24 -9.75 -26.06 -8.92
C GLU A 24 -9.93 -25.08 -10.08
N LEU A 25 -9.46 -23.84 -9.96
CA LEU A 25 -9.62 -22.79 -10.97
C LEU A 25 -9.25 -23.24 -12.40
N PRO A 26 -8.16 -23.99 -12.65
CA PRO A 26 -7.82 -24.48 -13.99
C PRO A 26 -8.81 -25.52 -14.55
N ALA A 27 -9.54 -26.22 -13.68
CA ALA A 27 -10.52 -27.24 -14.02
C ALA A 27 -11.96 -26.71 -14.06
N LEU A 28 -12.16 -25.40 -13.90
CA LEU A 28 -13.48 -24.77 -14.05
C LEU A 28 -13.77 -24.51 -15.53
N SER A 29 -15.03 -24.68 -15.93
CA SER A 29 -15.49 -24.15 -17.23
C SER A 29 -15.25 -22.63 -17.30
N PRO A 30 -15.04 -22.03 -18.48
CA PRO A 30 -14.69 -20.61 -18.60
C PRO A 30 -15.62 -19.67 -17.81
N LYS A 31 -16.95 -19.89 -17.92
CA LYS A 31 -17.96 -19.09 -17.21
C LYS A 31 -17.86 -19.25 -15.69
N LEU A 32 -17.63 -20.46 -15.17
CA LEU A 32 -17.45 -20.68 -13.73
C LEU A 32 -16.10 -20.15 -13.24
N GLY A 33 -15.05 -20.22 -14.07
CA GLY A 33 -13.74 -19.65 -13.79
C GLY A 33 -13.78 -18.14 -13.61
N HIS A 34 -14.60 -17.43 -14.40
CA HIS A 34 -14.78 -15.99 -14.25
C HIS A 34 -15.42 -15.62 -12.91
N VAL A 35 -16.48 -16.35 -12.53
CA VAL A 35 -17.13 -16.15 -11.24
C VAL A 35 -16.19 -16.49 -10.08
N ALA A 36 -15.44 -17.59 -10.18
CA ALA A 36 -14.50 -17.99 -9.14
C ALA A 36 -13.38 -16.97 -8.94
N ARG A 37 -12.81 -16.43 -10.02
CA ARG A 37 -11.81 -15.35 -9.96
C ARG A 37 -12.37 -14.12 -9.25
N PHE A 38 -13.55 -13.66 -9.64
CA PHE A 38 -14.21 -12.54 -8.98
C PHE A 38 -14.39 -12.80 -7.47
N CYS A 39 -14.87 -13.98 -7.08
CA CYS A 39 -15.04 -14.32 -5.67
C CYS A 39 -13.71 -14.42 -4.89
N ILE A 40 -12.63 -14.89 -5.51
CA ILE A 40 -11.29 -14.95 -4.91
C ILE A 40 -10.73 -13.53 -4.73
N GLU A 41 -10.78 -12.70 -5.77
CA GLU A 41 -10.25 -11.34 -5.78
C GLU A 41 -10.99 -10.43 -4.78
N HIS A 42 -12.30 -10.66 -4.60
CA HIS A 42 -13.16 -9.85 -3.74
C HIS A 42 -13.61 -10.58 -2.46
N ALA A 43 -12.92 -11.63 -2.03
CA ALA A 43 -13.37 -12.48 -0.91
C ALA A 43 -13.72 -11.69 0.37
N ALA A 44 -12.88 -10.72 0.74
CA ALA A 44 -13.05 -9.90 1.94
C ALA A 44 -14.22 -8.89 1.85
N THR A 45 -14.62 -8.50 0.64
CA THR A 45 -15.67 -7.49 0.40
C THR A 45 -16.91 -8.06 -0.29
N LEU A 46 -16.98 -9.39 -0.44
CA LEU A 46 -18.05 -10.07 -1.15
C LEU A 46 -19.41 -9.88 -0.45
N HIS A 47 -19.44 -9.62 0.86
CA HIS A 47 -20.65 -9.29 1.61
C HIS A 47 -21.39 -8.06 1.06
N HIS A 48 -20.69 -7.09 0.45
CA HIS A 48 -21.29 -5.90 -0.16
C HIS A 48 -21.93 -6.15 -1.53
N HIS A 49 -21.66 -7.28 -2.17
CA HIS A 49 -22.13 -7.57 -3.52
C HIS A 49 -23.44 -8.36 -3.49
N ARG A 50 -24.38 -8.00 -4.37
CA ARG A 50 -25.56 -8.82 -4.67
C ARG A 50 -25.18 -9.85 -5.73
N ILE A 51 -25.96 -10.93 -5.83
CA ILE A 51 -25.69 -12.00 -6.82
C ILE A 51 -25.68 -11.47 -8.26
N GLN A 52 -26.49 -10.43 -8.53
CA GLN A 52 -26.55 -9.79 -9.84
C GLN A 52 -25.28 -9.00 -10.15
N ASP A 53 -24.65 -8.40 -9.13
CA ASP A 53 -23.42 -7.61 -9.30
C ASP A 53 -22.26 -8.55 -9.64
N VAL A 54 -22.13 -9.66 -8.92
CA VAL A 54 -21.14 -10.71 -9.19
C VAL A 54 -21.33 -11.30 -10.59
N ALA A 55 -22.58 -11.63 -10.95
CA ALA A 55 -22.90 -12.16 -12.26
C ALA A 55 -22.48 -11.19 -13.37
N ARG A 56 -22.85 -9.91 -13.25
CA ARG A 56 -22.51 -8.85 -14.21
C ARG A 56 -21.00 -8.66 -14.33
N ALA A 57 -20.30 -8.52 -13.21
CA ALA A 57 -18.85 -8.32 -13.19
C ALA A 57 -18.09 -9.52 -13.78
N SER A 58 -18.63 -10.73 -13.62
CA SER A 58 -18.05 -11.95 -14.17
C SER A 58 -18.47 -12.24 -15.62
N GLY A 59 -19.33 -11.41 -16.24
CA GLY A 59 -19.88 -11.66 -17.57
C GLY A 59 -20.78 -12.90 -17.64
N THR A 60 -21.50 -13.19 -16.55
CA THR A 60 -22.37 -14.37 -16.40
C THR A 60 -23.76 -14.00 -15.90
N ILE A 61 -24.60 -15.02 -15.67
CA ILE A 61 -25.94 -14.88 -15.10
C ILE A 61 -25.96 -15.37 -13.63
N PRO A 62 -26.90 -14.91 -12.79
CA PRO A 62 -26.98 -15.33 -11.38
C PRO A 62 -26.99 -16.86 -11.17
N ALA A 63 -27.59 -17.60 -12.10
CA ALA A 63 -27.58 -19.07 -12.07
C ALA A 63 -26.17 -19.68 -12.14
N SER A 64 -25.21 -19.03 -12.82
CA SER A 64 -23.81 -19.45 -12.85
C SER A 64 -23.15 -19.29 -11.48
N VAL A 65 -23.49 -18.23 -10.75
CA VAL A 65 -22.98 -17.98 -9.40
C VAL A 65 -23.50 -19.03 -8.41
N VAL A 66 -24.79 -19.37 -8.49
CA VAL A 66 -25.36 -20.48 -7.70
C VAL A 66 -24.73 -21.82 -8.07
N ARG A 67 -24.47 -22.06 -9.36
CA ARG A 67 -23.81 -23.29 -9.82
C ARG A 67 -22.39 -23.42 -9.30
N LEU A 68 -21.67 -22.30 -9.21
CA LEU A 68 -20.35 -22.27 -8.57
C LEU A 68 -20.45 -22.67 -7.09
N ALA A 69 -21.35 -22.03 -6.33
CA ALA A 69 -21.55 -22.33 -4.91
C ALA A 69 -21.85 -23.83 -4.68
N LYS A 70 -22.76 -24.39 -5.47
CA LYS A 70 -23.12 -25.82 -5.42
C LYS A 70 -21.96 -26.76 -5.75
N ARG A 71 -21.07 -26.36 -6.68
CA ARG A 71 -19.88 -27.15 -7.01
C ARG A 71 -18.96 -27.33 -5.81
N PHE A 72 -18.86 -26.33 -4.94
CA PHE A 72 -18.07 -26.37 -3.72
C PHE A 72 -18.87 -26.83 -2.48
N GLY A 73 -20.01 -27.50 -2.70
CA GLY A 73 -20.82 -28.10 -1.63
C GLY A 73 -21.71 -27.14 -0.87
N LEU A 74 -21.93 -25.92 -1.37
CA LEU A 74 -22.76 -24.89 -0.72
C LEU A 74 -24.15 -24.83 -1.36
N SER A 75 -25.16 -24.48 -0.57
CA SER A 75 -26.57 -24.38 -0.98
C SER A 75 -26.83 -23.24 -1.98
N GLY A 76 -26.05 -22.16 -1.92
CA GLY A 76 -26.21 -21.01 -2.81
C GLY A 76 -25.29 -19.83 -2.51
N PHE A 77 -25.58 -18.68 -3.12
CA PHE A 77 -24.71 -17.50 -3.07
C PHE A 77 -24.58 -16.89 -1.67
N GLN A 78 -25.62 -16.92 -0.84
CA GLN A 78 -25.53 -16.39 0.53
C GLN A 78 -24.54 -17.20 1.36
N GLU A 79 -24.61 -18.53 1.31
CA GLU A 79 -23.66 -19.40 2.01
C GLU A 79 -22.23 -19.24 1.48
N LEU A 80 -22.06 -19.02 0.17
CA LEU A 80 -20.77 -18.65 -0.44
C LEU A 80 -20.21 -17.35 0.14
N LYS A 81 -21.05 -16.34 0.37
CA LYS A 81 -20.62 -15.07 1.00
C LYS A 81 -20.16 -15.30 2.43
N TYR A 82 -20.96 -16.00 3.24
CA TYR A 82 -20.61 -16.29 4.63
C TYR A 82 -19.29 -17.06 4.73
N ALA A 83 -19.13 -18.11 3.94
CA ALA A 83 -17.93 -18.95 3.98
C ALA A 83 -16.64 -18.20 3.54
N LEU A 84 -16.74 -17.20 2.67
CA LEU A 84 -15.59 -16.39 2.23
C LEU A 84 -15.28 -15.23 3.19
N VAL A 85 -16.29 -14.64 3.83
CA VAL A 85 -16.14 -13.49 4.74
C VAL A 85 -15.61 -13.91 6.11
N GLU A 86 -16.08 -15.03 6.66
CA GLU A 86 -15.61 -15.56 7.96
C GLU A 86 -14.09 -15.80 7.95
N ARG A 87 -13.50 -16.07 6.78
CA ARG A 87 -12.04 -16.15 6.61
C ARG A 87 -11.35 -14.79 6.60
N ALA A 88 -11.89 -13.80 5.90
CA ALA A 88 -11.30 -12.46 5.85
C ALA A 88 -11.28 -11.80 7.24
N GLU A 89 -12.23 -12.18 8.10
CA GLU A 89 -12.28 -11.76 9.50
C GLU A 89 -11.31 -12.55 10.38
N ARG A 90 -11.18 -13.87 10.21
CA ARG A 90 -10.20 -14.72 10.96
C ARG A 90 -8.73 -14.50 10.59
N GLU A 91 -8.43 -13.89 9.44
CA GLU A 91 -7.05 -13.48 9.07
C GLU A 91 -6.64 -12.10 9.62
N LYS A 92 -7.59 -11.35 10.20
CA LYS A 92 -7.20 -10.23 11.06
C LYS A 92 -6.65 -10.83 12.36
N PRO A 93 -5.52 -10.32 12.90
CA PRO A 93 -5.11 -10.67 14.26
C PRO A 93 -6.32 -10.49 15.19
N ASP A 94 -6.54 -11.41 16.14
CA ASP A 94 -7.60 -11.34 17.13
C ASP A 94 -7.61 -9.95 17.79
N LEU A 95 -8.43 -9.04 17.25
CA LEU A 95 -8.84 -7.86 17.96
C LEU A 95 -9.88 -8.39 18.93
N VAL A 96 -9.46 -8.65 20.16
CA VAL A 96 -10.37 -8.82 21.29
C VAL A 96 -11.34 -7.66 21.19
N GLU A 97 -12.61 -7.93 20.86
CA GLU A 97 -13.63 -6.91 20.96
C GLU A 97 -13.60 -6.43 22.41
N PRO A 98 -13.34 -5.13 22.68
CA PRO A 98 -13.40 -4.65 24.03
C PRO A 98 -14.77 -5.03 24.59
N ALA A 99 -14.78 -5.51 25.83
CA ALA A 99 -16.02 -5.84 26.51
C ALA A 99 -16.97 -4.63 26.48
N ASP A 100 -18.27 -4.90 26.67
CA ASP A 100 -19.39 -3.95 26.53
C ASP A 100 -19.36 -2.78 27.56
N ASP A 101 -18.24 -2.58 28.24
CA ASP A 101 -17.86 -1.38 28.96
C ASP A 101 -17.18 -0.41 27.98
N GLY A 102 -17.98 0.49 27.39
CA GLY A 102 -17.53 1.45 26.36
C GLY A 102 -16.11 2.01 26.54
N LEU A 103 -15.43 2.21 25.41
CA LEU A 103 -14.00 2.55 25.35
C LEU A 103 -13.61 3.67 26.33
N HIS A 104 -12.54 3.46 27.10
CA HIS A 104 -11.96 4.49 27.95
C HIS A 104 -11.59 5.73 27.10
N PRO A 105 -11.79 6.98 27.58
CA PRO A 105 -11.52 8.19 26.81
C PRO A 105 -10.09 8.26 26.21
N ASP A 106 -9.07 7.82 26.96
CA ASP A 106 -7.70 7.76 26.45
C ASP A 106 -7.54 6.77 25.29
N SER A 107 -8.24 5.63 25.35
CA SER A 107 -8.27 4.65 24.26
C SER A 107 -9.04 5.18 23.05
N ALA A 108 -10.13 5.93 23.27
CA ALA A 108 -10.87 6.58 22.19
C ALA A 108 -10.00 7.63 21.48
N CYS A 109 -9.29 8.47 22.24
CA CYS A 109 -8.35 9.44 21.70
C CYS A 109 -7.23 8.77 20.89
N ALA A 110 -6.63 7.69 21.42
CA ALA A 110 -5.62 6.93 20.69
C ALA A 110 -6.17 6.29 19.41
N LEU A 111 -7.40 5.77 19.45
CA LEU A 111 -8.07 5.19 18.28
C LEU A 111 -8.36 6.24 17.22
N GLU A 112 -8.89 7.41 17.60
CA GLU A 112 -9.11 8.55 16.70
C GLU A 112 -7.80 8.97 16.00
N ASP A 113 -6.68 8.96 16.75
CA ASP A 113 -5.36 9.26 16.19
C ASP A 113 -4.86 8.19 15.20
N ILE A 114 -5.11 6.91 15.48
CA ILE A 114 -4.79 5.81 14.57
C ILE A 114 -5.67 5.90 13.30
N GLU A 115 -6.98 6.06 13.44
CA GLU A 115 -7.92 6.16 12.33
C GLU A 115 -7.57 7.31 11.40
N ALA A 116 -7.26 8.47 11.99
CA ALA A 116 -6.93 9.63 11.20
C ALA A 116 -5.50 9.54 10.61
N SER A 117 -4.61 8.72 11.17
CA SER A 117 -3.35 8.33 10.50
C SER A 117 -3.62 7.42 9.30
N ALA A 118 -4.56 6.48 9.42
CA ALA A 118 -4.97 5.62 8.32
C ALA A 118 -5.60 6.43 7.16
N LEU A 119 -6.40 7.47 7.47
CA LEU A 119 -6.91 8.42 6.46
C LEU A 119 -5.77 9.19 5.76
N GLY A 120 -4.74 9.60 6.52
CA GLY A 120 -3.53 10.23 5.99
C GLY A 120 -2.80 9.34 4.98
N LEU A 121 -2.58 8.07 5.34
CA LEU A 121 -1.99 7.06 4.45
C LEU A 121 -2.88 6.78 3.23
N GLY A 122 -4.20 6.78 3.41
CA GLY A 122 -5.15 6.71 2.30
C GLY A 122 -4.95 7.85 1.29
N SER A 123 -4.70 9.06 1.79
CA SER A 123 -4.44 10.24 0.95
C SER A 123 -3.07 10.18 0.25
N LEU A 124 -2.08 9.51 0.85
CA LEU A 124 -0.76 9.30 0.24
C LEU A 124 -0.84 8.50 -1.08
N LYS A 125 -1.81 7.59 -1.22
CA LYS A 125 -2.07 6.89 -2.49
C LYS A 125 -2.29 7.87 -3.64
N GLY A 126 -3.01 8.96 -3.38
CA GLY A 126 -3.25 10.03 -4.34
C GLY A 126 -1.96 10.75 -4.74
N LEU A 127 -1.01 10.94 -3.81
CA LEU A 127 0.30 11.54 -4.09
C LEU A 127 1.17 10.61 -4.96
N VAL A 128 1.23 9.32 -4.64
CA VAL A 128 2.02 8.31 -5.37
C VAL A 128 1.51 8.09 -6.79
N ALA A 129 0.20 8.24 -7.01
CA ALA A 129 -0.40 8.14 -8.34
C ALA A 129 -0.06 9.31 -9.28
N ARG A 130 0.55 10.39 -8.77
CA ARG A 130 0.82 11.60 -9.55
C ARG A 130 2.03 11.49 -10.49
N PRO A 131 2.05 12.24 -11.61
CA PRO A 131 3.22 12.33 -12.49
C PRO A 131 4.53 12.72 -11.77
N GLU A 132 4.46 13.58 -10.77
CA GLU A 132 5.56 14.08 -9.98
C GLU A 132 6.32 12.96 -9.26
N PHE A 133 5.59 12.00 -8.69
CA PHE A 133 6.18 10.82 -8.08
C PHE A 133 6.95 10.00 -9.11
N ARG A 134 6.37 9.81 -10.30
CA ARG A 134 7.04 9.12 -11.41
C ARG A 134 8.30 9.86 -11.87
N LEU A 135 8.24 11.19 -11.99
CA LEU A 135 9.39 12.02 -12.35
C LEU A 135 10.52 11.88 -11.31
N ALA A 136 10.20 11.93 -10.02
CA ALA A 136 11.17 11.73 -8.95
C ALA A 136 11.83 10.35 -9.03
N VAL A 137 11.02 9.29 -9.19
CA VAL A 137 11.53 7.91 -9.32
C VAL A 137 12.40 7.75 -10.57
N GLN A 138 12.02 8.35 -11.71
CA GLN A 138 12.84 8.30 -12.93
C GLN A 138 14.16 9.04 -12.74
N ALA A 139 14.11 10.22 -12.14
CA ALA A 139 15.28 11.05 -11.96
C ALA A 139 16.28 10.45 -10.96
N LEU A 140 15.79 9.93 -9.83
CA LEU A 140 16.60 9.20 -8.86
C LEU A 140 17.17 7.90 -9.44
N ARG A 141 16.44 7.18 -10.29
CA ARG A 141 16.97 5.97 -10.96
C ARG A 141 18.16 6.28 -11.87
N GLY A 142 18.10 7.42 -12.57
CA GLY A 142 19.20 7.91 -13.42
C GLY A 142 20.37 8.52 -12.64
N ALA A 143 20.22 8.72 -11.32
CA ALA A 143 21.27 9.29 -10.50
C ALA A 143 22.42 8.30 -10.27
N ARG A 144 23.65 8.81 -10.42
CA ARG A 144 24.87 8.06 -10.06
C ARG A 144 25.09 8.02 -8.56
N ARG A 145 24.87 9.15 -7.89
CA ARG A 145 24.99 9.33 -6.44
C ARG A 145 23.76 10.04 -5.91
N ILE A 146 23.25 9.58 -4.78
CA ILE A 146 22.10 10.15 -4.09
C ILE A 146 22.52 10.43 -2.65
N HIS A 147 22.31 11.67 -2.21
CA HIS A 147 22.54 12.09 -0.83
C HIS A 147 21.21 12.41 -0.17
N VAL A 148 21.05 12.06 1.10
CA VAL A 148 19.85 12.39 1.88
C VAL A 148 20.24 13.26 3.05
N ILE A 149 19.59 14.41 3.18
CA ILE A 149 19.78 15.35 4.29
C ILE A 149 18.46 15.61 5.01
N ALA A 150 18.54 15.92 6.30
CA ALA A 150 17.41 16.35 7.11
C ALA A 150 17.52 17.83 7.47
N ALA A 151 16.37 18.50 7.57
CA ALA A 151 16.29 19.89 8.02
C ALA A 151 16.47 20.06 9.53
N GLY A 152 16.23 19.00 10.30
CA GLY A 152 16.39 19.01 11.75
C GLY A 152 16.36 17.61 12.37
N PRO A 153 16.53 17.51 13.70
CA PRO A 153 16.67 16.23 14.41
C PRO A 153 15.48 15.28 14.23
N THR A 154 14.26 15.81 14.12
CA THR A 154 13.07 14.97 13.91
C THR A 154 12.99 14.44 12.49
N ASP A 155 13.37 15.26 11.52
CA ASP A 155 13.46 14.85 10.10
C ASP A 155 14.60 13.85 9.87
N GLU A 156 15.62 13.83 10.74
CA GLU A 156 16.75 12.90 10.66
C GLU A 156 16.32 11.43 10.84
N THR A 157 15.25 11.17 11.58
CA THR A 157 14.67 9.81 11.70
C THR A 157 14.14 9.31 10.36
N ILE A 158 13.41 10.18 9.64
CA ILE A 158 12.89 9.89 8.31
C ILE A 158 14.05 9.76 7.32
N ALA A 159 15.02 10.68 7.37
CA ALA A 159 16.19 10.66 6.50
C ALA A 159 17.01 9.39 6.68
N THR A 160 17.24 8.95 7.92
CA THR A 160 17.96 7.71 8.23
C THR A 160 17.24 6.49 7.67
N HIS A 161 15.92 6.41 7.85
CA HIS A 161 15.11 5.34 7.27
C HIS A 161 15.22 5.31 5.73
N LEU A 162 15.09 6.47 5.08
CA LEU A 162 15.24 6.58 3.64
C LEU A 162 16.65 6.24 3.15
N ARG A 163 17.71 6.68 3.87
CA ARG A 163 19.10 6.30 3.56
C ARG A 163 19.27 4.79 3.59
N GLY A 164 18.79 4.13 4.63
CA GLY A 164 18.84 2.67 4.75
C GLY A 164 18.15 1.96 3.58
N GLY A 165 16.97 2.44 3.18
CA GLY A 165 16.26 1.91 2.02
C GLY A 165 17.00 2.16 0.71
N LEU A 166 17.56 3.36 0.51
CA LEU A 166 18.29 3.71 -0.70
C LEU A 166 19.63 2.99 -0.80
N GLN A 167 20.32 2.70 0.31
CA GLN A 167 21.59 1.96 0.32
C GLN A 167 21.49 0.60 -0.40
N VAL A 168 20.34 -0.06 -0.34
CA VAL A 168 20.07 -1.32 -1.05
C VAL A 168 20.06 -1.13 -2.57
N VAL A 169 19.60 0.03 -3.05
CA VAL A 169 19.49 0.36 -4.47
C VAL A 169 20.76 1.06 -5.01
N ARG A 170 21.34 1.91 -4.18
CA ARG A 170 22.49 2.77 -4.43
C ARG A 170 23.25 2.94 -3.12
N PRO A 171 24.46 2.38 -2.99
CA PRO A 171 25.28 2.52 -1.79
C PRO A 171 25.49 3.99 -1.44
N ASP A 172 25.65 4.26 -0.14
CA ASP A 172 25.99 5.59 0.34
C ASP A 172 27.30 6.05 -0.35
N PRO A 173 27.33 7.25 -0.95
CA PRO A 173 28.53 7.78 -1.58
C PRO A 173 29.75 7.85 -0.66
N GLY A 174 29.57 7.97 0.67
CA GLY A 174 30.65 8.12 1.65
C GLY A 174 31.45 9.43 1.55
N SER A 175 31.33 10.15 0.43
CA SER A 175 31.87 11.49 0.20
C SER A 175 30.80 12.57 0.41
N PRO A 176 31.18 13.82 0.72
CA PRO A 176 30.24 14.95 0.68
C PRO A 176 29.57 15.08 -0.70
N ALA A 177 28.34 15.59 -0.71
CA ALA A 177 27.59 15.86 -1.93
C ALA A 177 28.32 16.90 -2.81
N GLN A 178 28.33 16.67 -4.13
CA GLN A 178 28.95 17.55 -5.11
C GLN A 178 27.94 18.08 -6.15
N PRO A 179 28.25 19.21 -6.82
CA PRO A 179 27.47 19.70 -7.95
C PRO A 179 27.33 18.62 -9.03
N GLY A 180 26.10 18.12 -9.22
CA GLY A 180 25.79 17.04 -10.14
C GLY A 180 25.24 15.77 -9.47
N ASP A 181 25.36 15.63 -8.15
CA ASP A 181 24.69 14.56 -7.43
C ASP A 181 23.20 14.86 -7.22
N TRP A 182 22.41 13.83 -6.96
CA TRP A 182 21.03 14.01 -6.55
C TRP A 182 20.94 14.21 -5.05
N LEU A 183 20.16 15.21 -4.65
CA LEU A 183 19.92 15.51 -3.24
C LEU A 183 18.46 15.26 -2.89
N VAL A 184 18.21 14.42 -1.90
CA VAL A 184 16.91 14.27 -1.26
C VAL A 184 16.94 15.01 0.07
N GLN A 185 16.04 15.95 0.24
CA GLN A 185 15.94 16.77 1.43
C GLN A 185 14.67 16.42 2.20
N VAL A 186 14.82 16.14 3.48
CA VAL A 186 13.70 15.84 4.38
C VAL A 186 13.47 17.03 5.30
N ALA A 187 12.37 17.73 5.09
CA ALA A 187 12.01 18.99 5.74
C ALA A 187 10.52 18.98 6.09
N VAL A 188 10.09 17.89 6.71
CA VAL A 188 8.68 17.59 6.92
C VAL A 188 8.19 18.22 8.23
N TRP A 189 9.10 18.38 9.20
CA TRP A 189 8.83 18.99 10.51
C TRP A 189 9.28 20.43 10.57
N GLN A 190 10.47 20.69 10.03
CA GLN A 190 11.06 22.01 9.97
C GLN A 190 11.41 22.33 8.52
N ASP A 191 11.17 23.58 8.12
CA ASP A 191 11.72 24.05 6.85
C ASP A 191 13.25 24.04 6.95
N LEU A 192 13.93 23.75 5.83
CA LEU A 192 15.40 23.82 5.78
C LEU A 192 15.86 25.21 6.20
N THR A 193 16.53 25.28 7.34
CA THR A 193 17.21 26.48 7.81
C THR A 193 18.34 26.83 6.83
N PRO A 194 18.74 28.10 6.71
CA PRO A 194 19.86 28.49 5.85
C PRO A 194 21.16 27.69 6.11
N GLU A 195 21.34 27.20 7.34
CA GLU A 195 22.47 26.40 7.79
C GLU A 195 22.41 24.93 7.34
N THR A 196 21.20 24.37 7.21
CA THR A 196 20.95 22.99 6.73
C THR A 196 20.64 22.93 5.24
N ARG A 197 20.36 24.08 4.61
CA ARG A 197 20.34 24.20 3.16
C ARG A 197 21.75 23.91 2.63
N PRO A 198 21.87 23.18 1.51
CA PRO A 198 23.13 23.12 0.78
C PRO A 198 23.63 24.55 0.55
N ARG A 199 24.94 24.79 0.75
CA ARG A 199 25.55 26.12 0.69
C ARG A 199 25.21 26.91 -0.59
N GLU A 200 24.81 26.23 -1.66
CA GLU A 200 24.13 26.85 -2.82
C GLU A 200 23.06 25.90 -3.41
N PRO A 201 21.76 26.14 -3.22
CA PRO A 201 20.69 25.42 -3.94
C PRO A 201 20.86 25.52 -5.47
N GLN A 202 21.43 26.64 -5.93
CA GLN A 202 21.70 26.94 -7.34
C GLN A 202 22.75 26.02 -7.98
N SER A 203 23.66 25.45 -7.19
CA SER A 203 24.73 24.55 -7.69
C SER A 203 24.25 23.11 -7.94
N TYR A 204 23.11 22.71 -7.36
CA TYR A 204 22.45 21.41 -7.64
C TYR A 204 21.39 21.51 -8.75
N GLY A 205 20.92 22.72 -9.06
CA GLY A 205 19.89 22.97 -10.06
C GLY A 205 18.64 22.12 -9.82
N PRO A 206 18.03 21.52 -10.87
CA PRO A 206 16.79 20.74 -10.73
C PRO A 206 16.97 19.37 -10.05
N ARG A 207 18.19 18.99 -9.60
CA ARG A 207 18.51 17.66 -9.05
C ARG A 207 18.21 17.55 -7.54
N VAL A 208 17.10 18.14 -7.13
CA VAL A 208 16.65 18.16 -5.74
C VAL A 208 15.27 17.53 -5.67
N LEU A 209 15.10 16.62 -4.71
CA LEU A 209 13.79 16.13 -4.27
C LEU A 209 13.58 16.55 -2.81
N SER A 210 12.61 17.41 -2.55
CA SER A 210 12.28 17.84 -1.19
C SER A 210 11.01 17.17 -0.70
N LEU A 211 11.10 16.41 0.39
CA LEU A 211 9.97 15.95 1.18
C LEU A 211 9.65 17.03 2.21
N ALA A 212 8.51 17.69 2.09
CA ALA A 212 8.24 18.89 2.86
C ALA A 212 6.85 18.95 3.49
N ARG A 213 6.72 19.77 4.53
CA ARG A 213 5.43 20.16 5.11
C ARG A 213 4.58 20.90 4.09
N GLY A 214 3.30 20.59 4.00
CA GLY A 214 2.34 21.45 3.31
C GLY A 214 1.10 20.70 2.84
N ARG A 215 0.15 21.44 2.26
CA ARG A 215 -1.06 20.83 1.72
C ARG A 215 -0.65 19.79 0.68
N MET A 216 -0.98 18.54 0.98
CA MET A 216 -0.79 17.44 0.04
C MET A 216 -1.50 17.82 -1.27
N ASN A 217 -0.92 17.43 -2.41
CA ASN A 217 -1.45 17.74 -3.75
C ASN A 217 -1.35 19.20 -4.23
N ARG A 218 -0.65 20.12 -3.53
CA ARG A 218 -0.21 21.42 -4.09
C ARG A 218 1.24 21.34 -4.55
N PHE A 219 1.51 21.77 -5.78
CA PHE A 219 2.77 21.55 -6.48
C PHE A 219 3.54 22.84 -6.77
N THR A 220 4.86 22.72 -6.68
CA THR A 220 5.86 23.50 -7.41
C THR A 220 6.90 22.52 -7.92
N GLY A 221 7.07 22.41 -9.22
CA GLY A 221 8.17 21.64 -9.79
C GLY A 221 8.32 21.87 -11.28
N GLY A 222 9.54 21.65 -11.77
CA GLY A 222 10.00 22.18 -13.05
C GLY A 222 10.65 23.57 -12.95
N GLY A 223 10.91 24.07 -11.73
CA GLY A 223 11.64 25.31 -11.47
C GLY A 223 13.06 25.07 -10.94
N PRO A 224 13.81 26.14 -10.61
CA PRO A 224 15.17 26.05 -10.05
C PRO A 224 15.25 25.28 -8.72
N ASP A 225 14.12 25.03 -8.07
CA ASP A 225 14.03 24.38 -6.74
C ASP A 225 13.86 22.84 -6.79
N GLY A 226 13.79 22.23 -7.99
CA GLY A 226 13.65 20.76 -8.14
C GLY A 226 12.21 20.23 -7.99
N ILE A 227 12.05 19.03 -7.44
CA ILE A 227 10.77 18.32 -7.22
C ILE A 227 10.42 18.43 -5.74
N VAL A 228 9.22 18.91 -5.41
CA VAL A 228 8.76 19.01 -4.01
C VAL A 228 7.52 18.14 -3.78
N MET A 229 7.61 17.22 -2.82
CA MET A 229 6.50 16.37 -2.36
C MET A 229 6.02 16.85 -0.99
N ARG A 230 4.74 17.27 -0.92
CA ARG A 230 4.12 17.77 0.32
C ARG A 230 3.35 16.65 1.01
N LEU A 231 3.65 16.39 2.28
CA LEU A 231 3.19 15.20 3.01
C LEU A 231 2.03 15.43 3.98
N GLY A 232 1.43 16.62 3.93
CA GLY A 232 0.33 17.01 4.80
C GLY A 232 0.64 18.23 5.68
N THR A 233 -0.41 18.79 6.26
CA THR A 233 -0.35 19.93 7.19
C THR A 233 -0.51 19.52 8.66
N ASP A 234 -0.60 18.21 8.91
CA ASP A 234 -1.28 17.64 10.06
C ASP A 234 -0.26 16.90 10.96
N SER A 235 -0.60 16.56 12.19
CA SER A 235 0.32 15.96 13.17
C SER A 235 0.93 14.61 12.74
N ARG A 236 0.39 13.99 11.69
CA ARG A 236 0.57 12.58 11.31
C ARG A 236 1.49 12.37 10.09
N ARG A 237 2.21 13.43 9.69
CA ARG A 237 3.13 13.45 8.53
C ARG A 237 4.30 12.46 8.62
N LEU A 238 4.58 11.86 9.78
CA LEU A 238 5.76 11.02 10.03
C LEU A 238 5.52 9.68 9.38
N LEU A 239 4.36 9.09 9.66
CA LEU A 239 3.89 7.86 9.01
C LEU A 239 3.78 8.06 7.50
N ASN A 240 3.28 9.21 7.03
CA ASN A 240 3.24 9.52 5.60
C ASN A 240 4.65 9.59 4.99
N ALA A 241 5.62 10.20 5.69
CA ALA A 241 6.99 10.33 5.21
C ALA A 241 7.72 8.98 5.17
N LEU A 242 7.53 8.14 6.19
CA LEU A 242 8.07 6.78 6.23
C LEU A 242 7.46 5.92 5.12
N ALA A 243 6.13 5.90 5.01
CA ALA A 243 5.44 5.16 3.95
C ALA A 243 5.84 5.64 2.54
N LEU A 244 6.05 6.95 2.34
CA LEU A 244 6.56 7.46 1.08
C LEU A 244 8.01 7.04 0.82
N SER A 245 8.85 7.02 1.86
CA SER A 245 10.24 6.55 1.75
C SER A 245 10.28 5.08 1.31
N GLU A 246 9.44 4.23 1.90
CA GLU A 246 9.27 2.84 1.47
C GLU A 246 8.78 2.75 0.02
N ALA A 247 7.76 3.53 -0.35
CA ALA A 247 7.24 3.54 -1.72
C ALA A 247 8.29 4.00 -2.75
N LEU A 248 9.10 5.00 -2.43
CA LEU A 248 10.21 5.47 -3.26
C LEU A 248 11.27 4.38 -3.44
N THR A 249 11.75 3.80 -2.34
CA THR A 249 12.73 2.71 -2.35
C THR A 249 12.22 1.51 -3.14
N HIS A 250 10.97 1.12 -2.91
CA HIS A 250 10.32 0.03 -3.63
C HIS A 250 10.26 0.31 -5.14
N ALA A 251 9.84 1.52 -5.53
CA ALA A 251 9.74 1.90 -6.93
C ALA A 251 11.12 1.99 -7.61
N LEU A 252 12.18 2.26 -6.87
CA LEU A 252 13.55 2.34 -7.38
C LEU A 252 14.21 0.97 -7.57
N HIS A 253 13.70 -0.08 -6.93
CA HIS A 253 14.25 -1.44 -7.04
C HIS A 253 14.14 -1.99 -8.48
N PRO A 254 15.22 -2.54 -9.07
CA PRO A 254 15.27 -2.93 -10.48
C PRO A 254 14.40 -4.16 -10.85
N ASP A 255 14.28 -5.15 -9.95
CA ASP A 255 13.76 -6.49 -10.29
C ASP A 255 12.23 -6.66 -10.37
N ARG A 256 11.43 -5.60 -10.18
CA ARG A 256 9.96 -5.76 -10.08
C ARG A 256 9.15 -5.28 -11.28
N ARG A 257 9.79 -4.95 -12.41
CA ARG A 257 9.10 -4.58 -13.67
C ARG A 257 8.91 -5.74 -14.66
N ALA A 258 9.29 -6.97 -14.31
CA ALA A 258 9.22 -8.13 -15.19
C ALA A 258 7.93 -8.98 -15.02
N HIS A 259 6.86 -8.41 -14.44
CA HIS A 259 5.59 -9.11 -14.20
C HIS A 259 4.37 -8.22 -14.52
N ASP A 260 4.49 -7.41 -15.58
CA ASP A 260 3.32 -6.85 -16.29
C ASP A 260 3.24 -7.48 -17.69
#